data_AF-A0A8T9QFG2-F1
#
_entry.id   AF-A0A8T9QFG2-F1
#
_cell.length_a   1.000
_cell.length_b   1.000
_cell.length_c   1.000
_cell.angle_alpha   90.00
_cell.angle_beta   90.00
_cell.angle_gamma   90.00
#
_symmetry.space_group_name_H-M   'P 1'
#
loop_
_entity.id
_entity.type
_entity.pdbx_description
1 polymer ?
#
loop_
_entity_poly.entity_id
_entity_poly.type
_entity_poly.pdbx_seq_one_letter_code
_entity_poly.pdbx_strand_id
1 'polypeptide(L)' 'MYALVDCNNFYVSCERVFQPRLEGRPVVVLSNNDGCLISRSAEAKALGLLMGTLTSKLNLCWNCTT' A
#
# COMPACT_ATOMS: atom_id res chain seq x y z
N MET A 1 14.34 30.03 -3.72
CA MET A 1 14.68 28.83 -2.93
C MET A 1 13.62 27.78 -3.24
N TYR A 2 14.01 26.53 -3.52
CA TYR A 2 13.07 25.44 -3.80
C TYR A 2 13.29 24.29 -2.82
N ALA A 3 12.21 23.62 -2.41
CA ALA A 3 12.24 22.44 -1.57
C ALA A 3 11.33 21.37 -2.17
N LEU A 4 11.77 20.10 -2.12
CA LEU A 4 11.00 18.95 -2.56
C LEU A 4 10.51 18.19 -1.32
N VAL A 5 9.20 18.00 -1.22
CA VAL A 5 8.56 17.25 -0.14
C VAL A 5 7.94 16.01 -0.74
N ASP A 6 8.41 14.85 -0.30
CA ASP A 6 7.89 13.55 -0.70
C ASP A 6 7.38 12.79 0.53
N CYS A 7 6.22 12.16 0.38
CA CYS A 7 5.56 11.43 1.45
C CYS A 7 5.83 9.93 1.32
N ASN A 8 6.43 9.33 2.34
CA ASN A 8 6.68 7.90 2.38
C ASN A 8 5.35 7.12 2.37
N ASN A 9 5.15 6.31 1.32
CA ASN A 9 3.98 5.46 1.14
C ASN A 9 2.65 6.21 1.32
N PHE A 10 2.52 7.38 0.67
CA PHE A 10 1.43 8.35 0.87
C PHE A 10 0.04 7.74 1.11
N TYR A 11 -0.47 6.93 0.18
CA TYR A 11 -1.81 6.33 0.32
C TYR A 11 -1.92 5.39 1.52
N VAL A 12 -0.91 4.55 1.78
CA VAL A 12 -0.90 3.68 2.97
C VAL A 12 -0.84 4.50 4.25
N SER A 13 -0.12 5.62 4.25
CA SER A 13 -0.03 6.52 5.40
C SER A 13 -1.38 7.21 5.66
N CYS A 14 -2.10 7.63 4.63
CA CYS A 14 -3.47 8.14 4.76
C CYS A 14 -4.40 7.09 5.38
N GLU A 15 -4.38 5.86 4.86
CA GLU A 15 -5.21 4.78 5.40
C GLU A 15 -4.87 4.45 6.87
N ARG A 16 -3.60 4.54 7.27
CA ARG A 16 -3.20 4.36 8.67
C ARG A 16 -3.69 5.47 9.60
N VAL A 17 -3.77 6.71 9.11
CA VAL A 17 -4.35 7.83 9.88
C VAL A 17 -5.83 7.58 10.15
N PHE A 18 -6.59 7.10 9.16
CA PHE A 18 -8.02 6.80 9.32
C PHE A 18 -8.30 5.45 9.99
N GLN A 19 -7.38 4.49 9.88
CA GLN A 19 -7.47 3.17 10.49
C GLN A 19 -6.17 2.82 11.23
N PRO A 20 -5.97 3.33 12.46
CA PRO A 20 -4.72 3.09 13.23
C PRO A 20 -4.38 1.62 13.46
N ARG A 21 -5.39 0.73 13.45
CA ARG A 21 -5.24 -0.73 13.51
C ARG A 21 -4.41 -1.36 12.37
N LEU A 22 -4.11 -0.59 11.32
CA LEU A 22 -3.30 -1.00 10.18
C LEU A 22 -1.79 -0.68 10.37
N GLU A 23 -1.41 -0.04 11.47
CA GLU A 23 0.00 0.15 11.83
C GLU A 23 0.68 -1.20 12.13
N GLY A 24 1.92 -1.36 11.64
CA GLY A 24 2.71 -2.59 11.79
C GLY A 24 2.20 -3.77 10.97
N ARG A 25 1.11 -3.61 10.20
CA ARG A 25 0.57 -4.65 9.33
C ARG A 25 1.00 -4.43 7.88
N PRO A 26 1.18 -5.51 7.10
CA PRO A 26 1.41 -5.41 5.67
C PRO A 26 0.13 -4.92 4.98
N VAL A 27 0.14 -3.64 4.59
CA VAL A 27 -0.95 -2.98 3.86
C VAL A 27 -0.49 -2.66 2.44
N VAL A 28 -1.42 -2.80 1.50
CA VAL A 28 -1.27 -2.39 0.10
C VAL A 28 -2.52 -1.64 -0.32
N VAL A 29 -2.34 -0.62 -1.16
CA VAL A 29 -3.43 0.13 -1.79
C VAL A 29 -3.41 -0.16 -3.27
N LEU A 30 -4.60 -0.43 -3.80
CA LEU A 30 -4.81 -0.90 -5.16
C LEU A 30 -5.52 0.17 -5.98
N SER A 31 -5.20 0.21 -7.27
CA SER A 31 -5.97 1.00 -8.23
C SER A 31 -7.35 0.38 -8.41
N ASN A 32 -8.38 1.22 -8.36
CA ASN A 32 -9.78 0.83 -8.48
C ASN A 32 -10.13 0.19 -9.85
N ASN A 33 -9.34 0.46 -10.90
CA ASN A 33 -9.65 -0.06 -12.25
C ASN A 33 -8.94 -1.36 -12.61
N ASP A 34 -7.70 -1.56 -12.15
CA ASP A 34 -6.85 -2.64 -12.67
C ASP A 34 -6.40 -3.63 -11.57
N GLY A 35 -6.77 -3.39 -10.31
CA GLY A 35 -6.28 -4.19 -9.19
C GLY A 35 -4.75 -4.19 -9.09
N CYS A 36 -4.12 -3.12 -9.59
CA CYS A 36 -2.68 -2.94 -9.62
C CYS A 36 -2.20 -2.25 -8.34
N LEU A 37 -1.09 -2.72 -7.76
CA LEU A 37 -0.51 -2.13 -6.55
C LEU A 37 0.05 -0.72 -6.85
N ILE A 38 -0.61 0.30 -6.31
CA ILE A 38 -0.19 1.71 -6.43
C ILE A 38 0.55 2.22 -5.20
N SER A 39 0.31 1.62 -4.04
CA SER A 39 1.04 1.93 -2.81
C SER A 39 1.17 0.69 -1.93
N ARG A 40 2.24 0.63 -1.14
CA ARG A 40 2.54 -0.51 -0.27
C ARG A 40 3.30 -0.03 0.95
N SER A 41 3.02 -0.66 2.07
CA SER A 41 3.73 -0.47 3.33
C SER A 41 5.17 -1.02 3.25
N ALA A 42 6.04 -0.65 4.19
CA ALA A 42 7.40 -1.17 4.24
C ALA A 42 7.40 -2.69 4.54
N GLU A 43 6.44 -3.13 5.34
CA GLU A 43 6.17 -4.52 5.70
C GLU A 43 5.74 -5.32 4.45
N ALA A 44 4.86 -4.77 3.63
CA ALA A 44 4.51 -5.33 2.33
C ALA A 44 5.72 -5.38 1.37
N LYS A 45 6.60 -4.37 1.40
CA LYS A 45 7.83 -4.38 0.62
C LYS A 45 8.80 -5.48 1.07
N ALA A 46 8.91 -5.74 2.37
CA ALA A 46 9.71 -6.83 2.92
C ALA A 46 9.20 -8.23 2.51
N LEU A 47 7.89 -8.37 2.32
CA LEU A 47 7.26 -9.59 1.78
C LEU A 47 7.48 -9.79 0.27
N GLY A 48 8.19 -8.89 -0.41
CA GLY A 48 8.49 -9.01 -1.84
C GLY A 48 7.39 -8.46 -2.77
N LEU A 49 6.42 -7.72 -2.25
CA LEU A 49 5.29 -7.21 -3.05
C LEU A 49 5.67 -6.03 -3.92
N LEU A 50 6.07 -6.24 -5.17
CA LEU A 50 6.53 -5.15 -6.04
C LEU A 50 5.39 -4.16 -6.39
N MET A 51 5.74 -2.88 -6.55
CA MET A 51 4.81 -1.89 -7.10
C MET A 51 4.46 -2.23 -8.54
N GLY A 52 3.24 -1.92 -8.98
CA GLY A 52 2.79 -2.26 -10.33
C GLY A 52 2.42 -3.74 -10.52
N THR A 53 2.48 -4.56 -9.46
CA THR A 53 2.07 -5.96 -9.53
C THR A 53 0.55 -6.05 -9.57
N LEU A 54 0.03 -6.91 -10.44
CA LEU A 54 -1.39 -7.26 -10.47
C LEU A 54 -1.73 -8.16 -9.29
N THR A 55 -2.79 -7.81 -8.56
CA THR A 55 -3.19 -8.59 -7.37
C THR A 55 -3.64 -10.00 -7.72
N SER A 56 -4.07 -10.26 -8.96
CA SER A 56 -4.36 -11.61 -9.46
C SER A 56 -3.16 -12.57 -9.45
N LYS A 57 -1.92 -12.05 -9.40
CA LYS A 57 -0.70 -12.85 -9.29
C LYS A 57 -0.25 -13.09 -7.84
N LEU A 58 -0.98 -12.57 -6.87
CA LEU A 58 -0.62 -12.62 -5.46
C LEU A 58 -1.53 -13.58 -4.70
N ASN A 59 -0.98 -14.68 -4.19
CA ASN A 59 -1.66 -15.63 -3.30
C ASN A 59 -1.83 -15.09 -1.86
N LEU A 60 -2.18 -13.81 -1.70
CA LEU A 60 -2.41 -13.20 -0.39
C LEU A 60 -3.90 -13.11 -0.08
N CYS A 61 -4.25 -13.52 1.14
CA CYS A 61 -5.60 -13.44 1.67
C CYS A 61 -6.01 -11.96 1.80
N TRP A 62 -6.96 -11.54 0.95
CA TRP A 62 -7.54 -10.20 0.96
C TRP A 62 -8.38 -9.99 2.22
N ASN A 63 -7.84 -9.25 3.20
CA ASN A 63 -8.71 -8.46 4.07
C ASN A 63 -8.87 -7.09 3.42
N CYS A 64 -9.81 -7.05 2.48
CA CYS A 64 -10.41 -5.84 1.95
C CYS A 64 -11.02 -5.10 3.14
N THR A 65 -10.28 -4.14 3.70
CA THR A 65 -10.91 -3.05 4.45
C THR A 65 -10.84 -1.89 3.49
N THR A 66 -12.04 -1.49 3.08
CA THR A 66 -12.38 -0.38 2.20
C THR A 66 -11.52 0.85 2.41
#